data_AF-A0A2N5I7D7-F1
#
_entry.id   AF-A0A2N5I7D7-F1
#
_cell.length_a   1.000
_cell.length_b   1.000
_cell.length_c   1.000
_cell.angle_alpha   90.00
_cell.angle_beta   90.00
_cell.angle_gamma   90.00
#
_symmetry.space_group_name_H-M   'P 1'
#
loop_
_entity.id
_entity.type
_entity.pdbx_description
1 polymer ?
#
loop_
_entity_poly.entity_id
_entity_poly.type
_entity_poly.pdbx_seq_one_letter_code
_entity_poly.pdbx_strand_id
1 'polypeptide(L)'
;MADFGDSNLIFVGGSPRSGTTLVQSILDSHSNIYGGPEFDYIPSIIGLRDSIHSGITSGRIDQYTSYSDVDRVSREFLIGLFQPLAKLQRVEYISEKTPSNILGFNQLIEVFPNAKFILVLRDPRAIIASMKQVRERALRKKVTPPHFVENVRQSMHYIWSCFTRGYECYKKHEDKVFIIKYEELVKNPKVVTKDITNYLGVEWEEQMLYPSKRVKFGNKLDYDNVWYTQEMYIRDIEKNELSKWKKQLSVIEQQMITETFKNHPLMKEFDYNLDLKIGKLYENLGNYQLKYYSLKEKLVYAKKEDKLNFDMDKFRGILKTLECKKIIGWGSGETYKKIQNKYKFELSYLVDSSLEKEGHQRNGLKIVNPIELLKENKEEIYILVFVQSPHQIYKWLDNKGFKKNKHFL
;
A
#
# COMPACT_ATOMS: atom_id res chain seq x y z
N MET A 1 9.83 30.59 -20.74
CA MET A 1 9.94 29.64 -19.61
C MET A 1 10.93 28.60 -20.04
N ALA A 2 11.90 28.28 -19.20
CA ALA A 2 12.81 27.16 -19.43
C ALA A 2 12.01 25.89 -19.79
N ASP A 3 12.61 24.98 -20.56
CA ASP A 3 11.99 23.71 -20.89
C ASP A 3 11.68 22.96 -19.60
N PHE A 4 10.39 22.90 -19.25
CA PHE A 4 9.91 22.15 -18.11
C PHE A 4 10.30 20.68 -18.29
N GLY A 5 11.11 20.17 -17.37
CA GLY A 5 11.69 18.85 -17.45
C GLY A 5 11.69 18.12 -16.11
N ASP A 6 12.49 17.07 -16.05
CA ASP A 6 12.67 16.22 -14.88
C ASP A 6 13.04 17.01 -13.60
N SER A 7 13.98 17.96 -13.71
CA SER A 7 14.40 18.81 -12.60
C SER A 7 13.31 19.73 -12.03
N ASN A 8 12.18 19.88 -12.72
CA ASN A 8 11.04 20.68 -12.29
C ASN A 8 9.99 19.87 -11.52
N LEU A 9 10.23 18.57 -11.30
CA LEU A 9 9.30 17.69 -10.61
C LEU A 9 9.74 17.40 -9.18
N ILE A 10 8.78 17.46 -8.27
CA ILE A 10 8.91 17.04 -6.89
C ILE A 10 7.89 15.93 -6.64
N PHE A 11 8.33 14.75 -6.26
CA PHE A 11 7.45 13.64 -5.89
C PHE A 11 7.40 13.50 -4.37
N VAL A 12 6.20 13.63 -3.80
CA VAL A 12 5.97 13.41 -2.38
C VAL A 12 5.25 12.08 -2.18
N GLY A 13 5.75 11.26 -1.26
CA GLY A 13 5.22 9.93 -0.98
C GLY A 13 5.30 9.60 0.51
N GLY A 14 4.64 8.51 0.89
CA GLY A 14 4.63 7.99 2.25
C GLY A 14 3.40 7.13 2.50
N SER A 15 3.24 6.59 3.70
CA SER A 15 1.99 5.90 3.99
C SER A 15 0.81 6.90 4.01
N PRO A 16 -0.39 6.56 3.50
CA PRO A 16 -1.58 7.36 3.72
C PRO A 16 -1.72 7.69 5.20
N ARG A 17 -2.13 8.92 5.52
CA ARG A 17 -2.26 9.44 6.91
C ARG A 17 -0.94 9.72 7.64
N SER A 18 0.21 9.62 6.98
CA SER A 18 1.50 10.08 7.50
C SER A 18 1.67 11.60 7.52
N GLY A 19 0.80 12.36 6.84
CA GLY A 19 0.88 13.82 6.78
C GLY A 19 1.35 14.38 5.43
N THR A 20 1.42 13.55 4.40
CA THR A 20 1.76 13.97 3.02
C THR A 20 0.91 15.14 2.51
N THR A 21 -0.39 15.21 2.86
CA THR A 21 -1.22 16.37 2.49
C THR A 21 -0.78 17.67 3.17
N LEU A 22 -0.33 17.63 4.43
CA LEU A 22 0.20 18.83 5.10
C LEU A 22 1.50 19.29 4.42
N VAL A 23 2.40 18.34 4.12
CA VAL A 23 3.62 18.63 3.36
C VAL A 23 3.28 19.22 2.00
N GLN A 24 2.27 18.68 1.31
CA GLN A 24 1.83 19.23 0.03
C GLN A 24 1.31 20.66 0.17
N SER A 25 0.49 20.97 1.17
CA SER A 25 -0.01 22.33 1.40
C SER A 25 1.11 23.32 1.74
N ILE A 26 2.13 22.87 2.48
CA ILE A 26 3.34 23.67 2.78
C ILE A 26 4.11 23.98 1.48
N LEU A 27 4.33 22.98 0.62
CA LEU A 27 4.99 23.17 -0.67
C LEU A 27 4.17 24.07 -1.60
N ASP A 28 2.86 23.86 -1.68
CA ASP A 28 1.93 24.65 -2.52
C ASP A 28 1.86 26.12 -2.10
N SER A 29 2.21 26.42 -0.84
CA SER A 29 2.28 27.79 -0.32
C SER A 29 3.47 28.57 -0.89
N HIS A 30 4.53 27.91 -1.34
CA HIS A 30 5.68 28.58 -1.96
C HIS A 30 5.27 29.21 -3.30
N SER A 31 5.78 30.40 -3.62
CA SER A 31 5.37 31.16 -4.82
C SER A 31 5.65 30.38 -6.11
N ASN A 32 6.78 29.69 -6.17
CA ASN A 32 7.29 28.98 -7.34
C ASN A 32 6.97 27.47 -7.43
N ILE A 33 6.13 26.95 -6.52
CA ILE A 33 5.74 25.53 -6.49
C ILE A 33 4.21 25.44 -6.58
N TYR A 34 3.72 24.47 -7.36
CA TYR A 34 2.30 24.14 -7.41
C TYR A 34 2.10 22.65 -7.10
N GLY A 35 1.24 22.36 -6.13
CA GLY A 35 0.99 21.02 -5.62
C GLY A 35 -0.18 20.27 -6.24
N GLY A 36 -1.24 20.99 -6.62
CA GLY A 36 -2.45 20.40 -7.19
C GLY A 36 -3.10 19.27 -6.35
N PRO A 37 -4.04 18.52 -6.95
CA PRO A 37 -4.63 17.30 -6.37
C PRO A 37 -3.69 16.09 -6.48
N GLU A 38 -4.05 14.99 -5.80
CA GLU A 38 -3.38 13.69 -5.97
C GLU A 38 -3.57 13.20 -7.42
N PHE A 39 -2.49 12.83 -8.11
CA PHE A 39 -2.59 12.32 -9.49
C PHE A 39 -3.00 10.84 -9.51
N ASP A 40 -2.67 10.08 -8.46
CA ASP A 40 -3.07 8.68 -8.19
C ASP A 40 -2.61 7.61 -9.18
N TYR A 41 -2.26 7.97 -10.41
CA TYR A 41 -1.92 7.03 -11.48
C TYR A 41 -0.43 6.69 -11.58
N ILE A 42 0.46 7.36 -10.83
CA ILE A 42 1.90 7.09 -10.88
C ILE A 42 2.22 5.60 -10.65
N PRO A 43 1.71 4.91 -9.60
CA PRO A 43 2.03 3.49 -9.39
C PRO A 43 1.57 2.59 -10.55
N SER A 44 0.45 2.93 -11.19
CA SER A 44 -0.08 2.16 -12.34
C SER A 44 0.79 2.36 -13.57
N ILE A 45 1.25 3.59 -13.82
CA ILE A 45 2.15 3.92 -14.94
C ILE A 45 3.49 3.22 -14.76
N ILE A 46 4.07 3.26 -13.56
CA ILE A 46 5.29 2.53 -13.22
C ILE A 46 5.08 1.01 -13.34
N GLY A 47 3.93 0.49 -12.92
CA GLY A 47 3.59 -0.93 -13.10
C GLY A 47 3.53 -1.36 -14.57
N LEU A 48 3.02 -0.49 -15.45
CA LEU A 48 3.03 -0.73 -16.90
C LEU A 48 4.46 -0.72 -17.45
N ARG A 49 5.28 0.27 -17.08
CA ARG A 49 6.71 0.33 -17.44
C ARG A 49 7.44 -0.97 -17.06
N ASP A 50 7.30 -1.41 -15.81
CA ASP A 50 7.97 -2.61 -15.31
C ASP A 50 7.49 -3.89 -16.02
N SER A 51 6.20 -3.93 -16.42
CA SER A 51 5.65 -5.01 -17.25
C SER A 51 6.28 -5.05 -18.65
N ILE A 52 6.47 -3.88 -19.28
CA ILE A 52 7.15 -3.77 -20.58
C ILE A 52 8.62 -4.19 -20.44
N HIS A 53 9.33 -3.74 -19.40
CA HIS A 53 10.70 -4.19 -19.10
C HIS A 53 10.80 -5.70 -18.95
N SER A 54 9.81 -6.33 -18.30
CA SER A 54 9.75 -7.79 -18.18
C SER A 54 9.59 -8.47 -19.55
N GLY A 55 8.80 -7.89 -20.46
CA GLY A 55 8.67 -8.37 -21.84
C GLY A 55 9.96 -8.25 -22.66
N ILE A 56 10.75 -7.21 -22.42
CA ILE A 56 12.09 -7.05 -23.00
C ILE A 56 13.04 -8.09 -22.41
N THR A 57 13.06 -8.26 -21.08
CA THR A 57 13.90 -9.30 -20.41
C THR A 57 13.64 -10.69 -20.98
N SER A 58 12.38 -11.00 -21.27
CA SER A 58 12.01 -12.32 -21.80
C SER A 58 12.34 -12.50 -23.29
N GLY A 59 12.89 -11.48 -23.97
CA GLY A 59 13.15 -11.51 -25.42
C GLY A 59 11.88 -11.50 -26.29
N ARG A 60 10.71 -11.13 -25.73
CA ARG A 60 9.45 -11.15 -26.48
C ARG A 60 9.29 -9.90 -27.34
N ILE A 61 9.81 -8.78 -26.85
CA ILE A 61 9.64 -7.45 -27.48
C ILE A 61 10.96 -6.66 -27.59
N ASP A 62 12.10 -7.26 -27.30
CA ASP A 62 13.42 -6.62 -27.30
C ASP A 62 13.86 -6.13 -28.69
N GLN A 63 13.30 -6.69 -29.76
CA GLN A 63 13.48 -6.17 -31.13
C GLN A 63 12.71 -4.86 -31.41
N TYR A 64 11.67 -4.55 -30.64
CA TYR A 64 10.84 -3.35 -30.85
C TYR A 64 11.29 -2.16 -30.00
N THR A 65 11.89 -2.42 -28.84
CA THR A 65 12.19 -1.37 -27.86
C THR A 65 13.24 -1.81 -26.84
N SER A 66 13.89 -0.84 -26.23
CA SER A 66 14.88 -1.01 -25.16
C SER A 66 14.37 -0.47 -23.82
N TYR A 67 15.04 -0.79 -22.72
CA TYR A 67 14.73 -0.20 -21.41
C TYR A 67 14.84 1.32 -21.46
N SER A 68 15.89 1.84 -22.10
CA SER A 68 16.10 3.27 -22.27
C SER A 68 14.98 3.95 -23.06
N ASP A 69 14.40 3.28 -24.05
CA ASP A 69 13.27 3.82 -24.81
C ASP A 69 12.01 3.88 -23.96
N VAL A 70 11.71 2.81 -23.22
CA VAL A 70 10.54 2.76 -22.33
C VAL A 70 10.65 3.81 -21.23
N ASP A 71 11.84 3.98 -20.65
CA ASP A 71 12.10 5.01 -19.62
C ASP A 71 11.95 6.41 -20.19
N ARG A 72 12.50 6.67 -21.37
CA ARG A 72 12.38 7.94 -22.07
C ARG A 72 10.92 8.26 -22.39
N VAL A 73 10.16 7.33 -22.97
CA VAL A 73 8.74 7.53 -23.30
C VAL A 73 7.89 7.70 -22.05
N SER A 74 8.17 6.95 -20.97
CA SER A 74 7.48 7.10 -19.69
C SER A 74 7.71 8.50 -19.09
N ARG A 75 8.95 9.00 -19.16
CA ARG A 75 9.31 10.35 -18.75
C ARG A 75 8.59 11.41 -19.58
N GLU A 76 8.65 11.30 -20.91
CA GLU A 76 8.01 12.24 -21.86
C GLU A 76 6.50 12.29 -21.65
N PHE A 77 5.85 11.14 -21.45
CA PHE A 77 4.42 11.06 -21.19
C PHE A 77 4.02 11.83 -19.93
N LEU A 78 4.68 11.55 -18.80
CA LEU A 78 4.39 12.20 -17.52
C LEU A 78 4.73 13.70 -17.52
N ILE A 79 5.85 14.10 -18.13
CA ILE A 79 6.19 15.52 -18.35
C ILE A 79 5.09 16.19 -19.18
N GLY A 80 4.64 15.54 -20.25
CA GLY A 80 3.56 16.03 -21.10
C GLY A 80 2.23 16.24 -20.36
N LEU A 81 1.95 15.43 -19.33
CA LEU A 81 0.77 15.60 -18.47
C LEU A 81 0.90 16.77 -17.49
N PHE A 82 2.09 17.00 -16.91
CA PHE A 82 2.28 18.02 -15.86
C PHE A 82 2.69 19.39 -16.40
N GLN A 83 3.39 19.45 -17.54
CA GLN A 83 3.87 20.70 -18.12
C GLN A 83 2.75 21.73 -18.41
N PRO A 84 1.57 21.36 -18.95
CA PRO A 84 0.49 22.32 -19.18
C PRO A 84 0.04 23.01 -17.89
N LEU A 85 0.02 22.27 -16.78
CA LEU A 85 -0.36 22.79 -15.47
C LEU A 85 0.70 23.77 -14.94
N ALA A 86 1.99 23.46 -15.08
CA ALA A 86 3.07 24.36 -14.69
C ALA A 86 3.00 25.70 -15.44
N LYS A 87 2.78 25.64 -16.77
CA LYS A 87 2.61 26.82 -17.62
C LYS A 87 1.39 27.64 -17.22
N LEU A 88 0.25 26.99 -16.98
CA LEU A 88 -1.00 27.64 -16.56
C LEU A 88 -0.83 28.39 -15.23
N GLN A 89 -0.18 27.74 -14.27
CA GLN A 89 0.03 28.29 -12.92
C GLN A 89 1.23 29.25 -12.83
N ARG A 90 2.03 29.34 -13.89
CA ARG A 90 3.24 30.16 -13.98
C ARG A 90 4.24 29.87 -12.87
N VAL A 91 4.42 28.59 -12.57
CA VAL A 91 5.39 28.09 -11.58
C VAL A 91 6.51 27.33 -12.28
N GLU A 92 7.67 27.28 -11.63
CA GLU A 92 8.81 26.49 -12.08
C GLU A 92 8.67 25.01 -11.68
N TYR A 93 8.07 24.71 -10.53
CA TYR A 93 8.01 23.35 -10.01
C TYR A 93 6.57 22.83 -9.87
N ILE A 94 6.37 21.57 -10.25
CA ILE A 94 5.19 20.80 -9.90
C ILE A 94 5.54 19.80 -8.80
N SER A 95 4.81 19.87 -7.70
CA SER A 95 4.88 18.90 -6.61
C SER A 95 3.73 17.92 -6.73
N GLU A 96 3.98 16.74 -7.30
CA GLU A 96 2.99 15.68 -7.35
C GLU A 96 3.04 14.86 -6.06
N LYS A 97 1.88 14.74 -5.39
CA LYS A 97 1.72 13.97 -4.17
C LYS A 97 0.55 13.03 -4.29
N THR A 98 0.89 11.75 -4.34
CA THR A 98 0.03 10.64 -3.93
C THR A 98 0.79 9.83 -2.90
N PRO A 99 0.21 9.47 -1.73
CA PRO A 99 0.92 8.69 -0.72
C PRO A 99 1.56 7.42 -1.29
N SER A 100 0.82 6.67 -2.12
CA SER A 100 1.28 5.42 -2.74
C SER A 100 2.43 5.58 -3.74
N ASN A 101 2.86 6.80 -4.08
CA ASN A 101 4.08 7.01 -4.86
C ASN A 101 5.30 6.33 -4.24
N ILE A 102 5.34 6.21 -2.91
CA ILE A 102 6.42 5.52 -2.19
C ILE A 102 6.63 4.07 -2.65
N LEU A 103 5.59 3.42 -3.18
CA LEU A 103 5.68 2.06 -3.69
C LEU A 103 6.47 1.96 -5.01
N GLY A 104 6.62 3.09 -5.72
CA GLY A 104 7.32 3.21 -6.99
C GLY A 104 8.48 4.22 -6.98
N PHE A 105 8.90 4.74 -5.82
CA PHE A 105 9.98 5.75 -5.75
C PHE A 105 11.29 5.29 -6.42
N ASN A 106 11.70 4.03 -6.23
CA ASN A 106 12.89 3.49 -6.88
C ASN A 106 12.82 3.62 -8.40
N GLN A 107 11.71 3.19 -9.00
CA GLN A 107 11.51 3.26 -10.44
C GLN A 107 11.32 4.70 -10.91
N LEU A 108 10.67 5.55 -10.11
CA LEU A 108 10.56 6.96 -10.43
C LEU A 108 11.92 7.63 -10.48
N ILE A 109 12.87 7.30 -9.60
CA ILE A 109 14.23 7.84 -9.65
C ILE A 109 14.96 7.38 -10.93
N GLU A 110 14.72 6.14 -11.39
CA GLU A 110 15.25 5.66 -12.67
C GLU A 110 14.68 6.46 -13.86
N VAL A 111 13.37 6.74 -13.84
CA VAL A 111 12.70 7.52 -14.90
C VAL A 111 13.04 9.01 -14.79
N PHE A 112 13.17 9.55 -13.58
CA PHE A 112 13.33 10.97 -13.25
C PHE A 112 14.57 11.19 -12.37
N PRO A 113 15.78 10.99 -12.91
CA PRO A 113 17.02 11.08 -12.13
C PRO A 113 17.31 12.49 -11.57
N ASN A 114 16.72 13.54 -12.14
CA ASN A 114 16.93 14.93 -11.72
C ASN A 114 15.76 15.49 -10.89
N ALA A 115 14.64 14.78 -10.77
CA ALA A 115 13.54 15.15 -9.88
C ALA A 115 13.95 15.07 -8.42
N LYS A 116 13.13 15.71 -7.57
CA LYS A 116 13.28 15.71 -6.12
C LYS A 116 12.28 14.76 -5.49
N PHE A 117 12.72 13.95 -4.53
CA PHE A 117 11.84 13.01 -3.82
C PHE A 117 11.76 13.35 -2.34
N ILE A 118 10.55 13.33 -1.80
CA ILE A 118 10.26 13.60 -0.39
C ILE A 118 9.45 12.43 0.17
N LEU A 119 10.01 11.72 1.15
CA LEU A 119 9.32 10.67 1.90
C LEU A 119 8.86 11.21 3.26
N VAL A 120 7.56 11.19 3.49
CA VAL A 120 6.95 11.57 4.76
C VAL A 120 6.80 10.34 5.66
N LEU A 121 7.47 10.41 6.82
CA LEU A 121 7.51 9.39 7.85
C LEU A 121 6.72 9.84 9.08
N ARG A 122 6.02 8.91 9.73
CA ARG A 122 5.21 9.18 10.92
C ARG A 122 5.10 7.92 11.76
N ASP A 123 4.89 8.09 13.07
CA ASP A 123 4.62 6.99 14.00
C ASP A 123 3.47 6.09 13.47
N PRO A 124 3.72 4.78 13.24
CA PRO A 124 2.72 3.86 12.69
C PRO A 124 1.46 3.74 13.55
N ARG A 125 1.56 3.96 14.88
CA ARG A 125 0.41 3.97 15.79
C ARG A 125 -0.50 5.15 15.48
N ALA A 126 0.08 6.32 15.22
CA ALA A 126 -0.67 7.50 14.82
C ALA A 126 -1.31 7.34 13.43
N ILE A 127 -0.60 6.71 12.48
CA ILE A 127 -1.13 6.40 11.15
C ILE A 127 -2.37 5.48 11.26
N ILE A 128 -2.25 4.36 11.96
CA ILE A 128 -3.32 3.36 12.07
C ILE A 128 -4.52 3.91 12.82
N ALA A 129 -4.30 4.68 13.90
CA ALA A 129 -5.39 5.38 14.58
C ALA A 129 -6.16 6.33 13.65
N SER A 130 -5.46 6.99 12.71
CA SER A 130 -6.10 7.82 11.70
C SER A 130 -6.83 7.00 10.63
N MET A 131 -6.27 5.88 10.18
CA MET A 131 -6.93 4.96 9.24
C MET A 131 -8.23 4.37 9.82
N LYS A 132 -8.26 4.07 11.13
CA LYS A 132 -9.47 3.62 11.82
C LYS A 132 -10.61 4.64 11.74
N GLN A 133 -10.30 5.93 11.88
CA GLN A 133 -11.30 7.01 11.69
C GLN A 133 -11.76 7.15 10.23
N VAL A 134 -10.89 6.89 9.24
CA VAL A 134 -11.29 6.82 7.82
C VAL A 134 -12.31 5.70 7.63
N ARG A 135 -12.04 4.51 8.17
CA ARG A 135 -12.97 3.37 8.13
C ARG A 135 -14.31 3.72 8.78
N GLU A 136 -14.30 4.32 9.97
CA GLU A 136 -15.52 4.75 10.66
C GLU A 136 -16.34 5.76 9.83
N ARG A 137 -15.68 6.69 9.14
CA ARG A 137 -16.34 7.61 8.20
C ARG A 137 -16.93 6.89 7.00
N ALA A 138 -16.20 5.96 6.39
CA ALA A 138 -16.68 5.15 5.27
C ALA A 138 -17.93 4.35 5.64
N LEU A 139 -17.92 3.69 6.81
CA LEU A 139 -19.07 2.96 7.33
C LEU A 139 -20.28 3.87 7.58
N ARG A 140 -20.08 5.05 8.19
CA ARG A 140 -21.16 6.03 8.39
C ARG A 140 -21.76 6.54 7.08
N LYS A 141 -20.91 6.77 6.06
CA LYS A 141 -21.32 7.18 4.71
C LYS A 141 -21.83 6.02 3.85
N LYS A 142 -21.88 4.78 4.38
CA LYS A 142 -22.30 3.56 3.66
C LYS A 142 -21.50 3.31 2.37
N VAL A 143 -20.22 3.64 2.37
CA VAL A 143 -19.30 3.34 1.26
C VAL A 143 -18.28 2.29 1.69
N THR A 144 -17.86 1.46 0.75
CA THR A 144 -16.86 0.42 1.01
C THR A 144 -15.52 1.07 1.38
N PRO A 145 -14.96 0.81 2.58
CA PRO A 145 -13.65 1.32 2.92
C PRO A 145 -12.59 0.70 2.00
N PRO A 146 -11.54 1.45 1.64
CA PRO A 146 -10.41 0.88 0.91
C PRO A 146 -9.79 -0.28 1.69
N HIS A 147 -9.35 -1.33 0.99
CA HIS A 147 -8.94 -2.60 1.60
C HIS A 147 -7.88 -2.42 2.71
N PHE A 148 -6.93 -1.51 2.52
CA PHE A 148 -5.87 -1.24 3.49
C PHE A 148 -6.32 -0.49 4.76
N VAL A 149 -7.58 -0.07 4.86
CA VAL A 149 -8.18 0.50 6.07
C VAL A 149 -9.33 -0.34 6.64
N GLU A 150 -9.59 -1.53 6.09
CA GLU A 150 -10.70 -2.40 6.53
C GLU A 150 -10.57 -2.84 7.99
N ASN A 151 -9.35 -3.05 8.48
CA ASN A 151 -9.05 -3.20 9.89
C ASN A 151 -7.54 -3.01 10.15
N VAL A 152 -7.16 -3.05 11.43
CA VAL A 152 -5.80 -2.79 11.90
C VAL A 152 -4.76 -3.69 11.20
N ARG A 153 -5.07 -4.96 10.93
CA ARG A 153 -4.12 -5.88 10.28
C ARG A 153 -3.79 -5.45 8.86
N GLN A 154 -4.79 -5.11 8.05
CA GLN A 154 -4.59 -4.65 6.68
C GLN A 154 -3.85 -3.31 6.67
N SER A 155 -4.14 -2.41 7.62
CA SER A 155 -3.40 -1.16 7.78
C SER A 155 -1.94 -1.40 8.12
N MET A 156 -1.64 -2.29 9.08
CA MET A 156 -0.26 -2.68 9.41
C MET A 156 0.47 -3.26 8.19
N HIS A 157 -0.16 -4.17 7.45
CA HIS A 157 0.44 -4.78 6.26
C HIS A 157 0.77 -3.74 5.18
N TYR A 158 -0.12 -2.80 4.93
CA TYR A 158 0.10 -1.76 3.95
C TYR A 158 1.18 -0.76 4.37
N ILE A 159 1.19 -0.34 5.65
CA ILE A 159 2.23 0.54 6.20
C ILE A 159 3.59 -0.16 6.16
N TRP A 160 3.65 -1.45 6.49
CA TRP A 160 4.87 -2.24 6.39
C TRP A 160 5.45 -2.22 4.97
N SER A 161 4.60 -2.43 3.96
CA SER A 161 5.01 -2.32 2.56
C SER A 161 5.55 -0.93 2.22
N CYS A 162 4.84 0.14 2.62
CA CYS A 162 5.29 1.51 2.40
C CYS A 162 6.65 1.80 3.06
N PHE A 163 6.84 1.37 4.31
CA PHE A 163 8.09 1.59 5.04
C PHE A 163 9.23 0.74 4.49
N THR A 164 8.96 -0.49 4.06
CA THR A 164 9.96 -1.36 3.44
C THR A 164 10.44 -0.74 2.13
N ARG A 165 9.51 -0.36 1.23
CA ARG A 165 9.86 0.31 -0.04
C ARG A 165 10.55 1.65 0.17
N GLY A 166 10.11 2.43 1.15
CA GLY A 166 10.78 3.68 1.51
C GLY A 166 12.19 3.48 2.03
N TYR A 167 12.43 2.44 2.84
CA TYR A 167 13.77 2.11 3.33
C TYR A 167 14.68 1.63 2.21
N GLU A 168 14.21 0.68 1.39
CA GLU A 168 14.97 0.18 0.24
C GLU A 168 15.37 1.33 -0.70
N CYS A 169 14.42 2.23 -0.98
CA CYS A 169 14.69 3.40 -1.81
C CYS A 169 15.69 4.37 -1.18
N TYR A 170 15.50 4.69 0.10
CA TYR A 170 16.41 5.57 0.83
C TYR A 170 17.84 5.00 0.87
N LYS A 171 18.01 3.69 1.14
CA LYS A 171 19.34 3.08 1.17
C LYS A 171 20.00 3.00 -0.21
N LYS A 172 19.21 2.90 -1.29
CA LYS A 172 19.72 2.87 -2.67
C LYS A 172 20.04 4.27 -3.20
N HIS A 173 19.30 5.29 -2.77
CA HIS A 173 19.31 6.65 -3.33
C HIS A 173 19.28 7.72 -2.23
N GLU A 174 20.19 7.63 -1.26
CA GLU A 174 20.21 8.47 -0.06
C GLU A 174 20.33 9.97 -0.39
N ASP A 175 21.03 10.32 -1.46
CA ASP A 175 21.21 11.68 -1.95
C ASP A 175 19.97 12.26 -2.67
N LYS A 176 19.02 11.40 -3.06
CA LYS A 176 17.83 11.77 -3.85
C LYS A 176 16.54 11.75 -3.07
N VAL A 177 16.54 11.26 -1.82
CA VAL A 177 15.31 11.10 -1.02
C VAL A 177 15.43 11.89 0.28
N PHE A 178 14.69 12.99 0.37
CA PHE A 178 14.60 13.77 1.59
C PHE A 178 13.51 13.23 2.53
N ILE A 179 13.86 13.02 3.80
CA ILE A 179 12.99 12.38 4.77
C ILE A 179 12.39 13.42 5.71
N ILE A 180 11.07 13.52 5.73
CA ILE A 180 10.35 14.38 6.67
C ILE A 180 9.73 13.52 7.76
N LYS A 181 10.19 13.66 9.00
CA LYS A 181 9.48 13.17 10.18
C LYS A 181 8.32 14.12 10.49
N TYR A 182 7.08 13.63 10.36
CA TYR A 182 5.88 14.42 10.63
C TYR A 182 5.88 15.04 12.03
N GLU A 183 6.35 14.30 13.03
CA GLU A 183 6.43 14.78 14.41
C GLU A 183 7.36 15.99 14.56
N GLU A 184 8.48 16.00 13.85
CA GLU A 184 9.44 17.12 13.87
C GLU A 184 8.94 18.30 13.05
N LEU A 185 8.27 18.05 11.91
CA LEU A 185 7.61 19.10 11.14
C LEU A 185 6.57 19.86 11.99
N VAL A 186 5.78 19.15 12.78
CA VAL A 186 4.75 19.79 13.62
C VAL A 186 5.35 20.53 14.81
N LYS A 187 6.42 20.02 15.42
CA LYS A 187 7.07 20.68 16.57
C LYS A 187 7.88 21.89 16.14
N ASN A 188 8.65 21.74 15.06
CA ASN A 188 9.69 22.67 14.61
C ASN A 188 9.48 23.10 13.14
N PRO A 189 8.29 23.63 12.77
CA PRO A 189 7.93 23.83 11.37
C PRO A 189 8.86 24.78 10.62
N LYS A 190 9.36 25.84 11.26
CA LYS A 190 10.30 26.79 10.65
C LYS A 190 11.64 26.15 10.31
N VAL A 191 12.12 25.21 11.13
CA VAL A 191 13.37 24.49 10.85
C VAL A 191 13.15 23.53 9.69
N VAL A 192 12.15 22.66 9.79
CA VAL A 192 11.91 21.63 8.77
C VAL A 192 11.55 22.23 7.42
N THR A 193 10.81 23.34 7.36
CA THR A 193 10.52 24.01 6.07
C THR A 193 11.75 24.66 5.43
N LYS A 194 12.69 25.16 6.23
CA LYS A 194 14.00 25.59 5.71
C LYS A 194 14.81 24.42 5.18
N ASP A 195 14.82 23.29 5.90
CA ASP A 195 15.52 22.09 5.42
C ASP A 195 14.93 21.57 4.10
N ILE A 196 13.60 21.60 3.94
CA ILE A 196 12.92 21.27 2.69
C ILE A 196 13.40 22.18 1.55
N THR A 197 13.38 23.49 1.75
CA THR A 197 13.74 24.46 0.70
C THR A 197 15.23 24.39 0.33
N ASN A 198 16.11 24.18 1.31
CA ASN A 198 17.53 23.89 1.10
C ASN A 198 17.74 22.65 0.23
N TYR A 199 17.01 21.55 0.52
CA TYR A 199 17.08 20.32 -0.28
C TYR A 199 16.56 20.51 -1.71
N LEU A 200 15.46 21.26 -1.86
CA LEU A 200 14.89 21.59 -3.16
C LEU A 200 15.77 22.55 -3.97
N GLY A 201 16.58 23.38 -3.31
CA GLY A 201 17.40 24.42 -3.93
C GLY A 201 16.61 25.69 -4.26
N VAL A 202 15.60 26.02 -3.45
CA VAL A 202 14.79 27.24 -3.58
C VAL A 202 14.87 28.09 -2.31
N GLU A 203 14.58 29.38 -2.42
CA GLU A 203 14.56 30.28 -1.28
C GLU A 203 13.41 29.95 -0.31
N TRP A 204 13.61 30.18 0.99
CA TRP A 204 12.57 29.94 1.97
C TRP A 204 11.59 31.13 2.04
N GLU A 205 10.28 30.84 2.08
CA GLU A 205 9.23 31.86 2.18
C GLU A 205 8.39 31.69 3.45
N GLU A 206 8.21 32.77 4.24
CA GLU A 206 7.49 32.75 5.53
C GLU A 206 6.05 32.20 5.40
N GLN A 207 5.42 32.40 4.24
CA GLN A 207 4.08 31.89 3.95
C GLN A 207 3.95 30.36 3.99
N MET A 208 5.06 29.62 3.86
CA MET A 208 5.08 28.16 4.02
C MET A 208 4.68 27.71 5.43
N LEU A 209 4.72 28.60 6.43
CA LEU A 209 4.25 28.32 7.79
C LEU A 209 2.73 28.44 7.95
N TYR A 210 2.05 29.04 6.96
CA TYR A 210 0.63 29.35 7.02
C TYR A 210 -0.14 28.75 5.83
N PRO A 211 -0.09 27.42 5.65
CA PRO A 211 -0.66 26.78 4.46
C PRO A 211 -2.17 26.97 4.30
N SER A 212 -2.90 27.23 5.40
CA SER A 212 -4.34 27.53 5.34
C SER A 212 -4.67 28.79 4.53
N LYS A 213 -3.74 29.76 4.47
CA LYS A 213 -3.97 31.08 3.86
C LYS A 213 -3.77 31.10 2.35
N ARG A 214 -3.20 30.03 1.76
CA ARG A 214 -2.76 29.98 0.36
C ARG A 214 -3.04 28.66 -0.34
N VAL A 215 -4.16 28.00 -0.03
CA VAL A 215 -4.54 26.76 -0.74
C VAL A 215 -4.87 27.08 -2.21
N LYS A 216 -3.92 26.90 -3.13
CA LYS A 216 -4.09 27.26 -4.55
C LYS A 216 -5.13 26.37 -5.24
N PHE A 217 -5.30 25.14 -4.77
CA PHE A 217 -6.29 24.18 -5.29
C PHE A 217 -7.56 24.03 -4.41
N GLY A 218 -7.69 24.84 -3.36
CA GLY A 218 -8.64 24.68 -2.24
C GLY A 218 -10.12 24.93 -2.54
N ASN A 219 -10.49 25.20 -3.79
CA ASN A 219 -11.89 25.47 -4.17
C ASN A 219 -12.48 24.44 -5.16
N LYS A 220 -11.74 23.38 -5.54
CA LYS A 220 -12.16 22.42 -6.59
C LYS A 220 -12.12 20.94 -6.18
N LEU A 221 -11.74 20.60 -4.96
CA LEU A 221 -11.77 19.20 -4.49
C LEU A 221 -13.15 18.84 -3.94
N ASP A 222 -13.52 17.56 -4.07
CA ASP A 222 -14.58 16.99 -3.26
C ASP A 222 -14.10 16.89 -1.81
N TYR A 223 -14.42 17.91 -1.01
CA TYR A 223 -14.09 17.99 0.41
C TYR A 223 -14.89 17.01 1.27
N ASP A 224 -15.92 16.34 0.72
CA ASP A 224 -16.79 15.42 1.45
C ASP A 224 -16.52 13.95 1.12
N ASN A 225 -15.25 13.57 0.99
CA ASN A 225 -14.86 12.17 0.83
C ASN A 225 -14.52 11.48 2.17
N VAL A 226 -14.17 10.20 2.12
CA VAL A 226 -13.84 9.41 3.33
C VAL A 226 -12.43 9.69 3.87
N TRP A 227 -11.57 10.28 3.05
CA TRP A 227 -10.15 10.46 3.36
C TRP A 227 -9.90 11.77 4.07
N TYR A 228 -10.52 12.83 3.59
CA TYR A 228 -10.26 14.20 3.99
C TYR A 228 -11.53 14.87 4.47
N THR A 229 -11.37 15.88 5.31
CA THR A 229 -12.43 16.85 5.61
C THR A 229 -11.93 18.20 5.13
N GLN A 230 -12.82 19.17 4.94
CA GLN A 230 -12.44 20.52 4.52
C GLN A 230 -11.39 21.13 5.47
N GLU A 231 -11.52 20.90 6.78
CA GLU A 231 -10.57 21.39 7.79
C GLU A 231 -9.18 20.76 7.64
N MET A 232 -9.06 19.53 7.10
CA MET A 232 -7.75 18.91 6.88
C MET A 232 -6.94 19.58 5.78
N TYR A 233 -7.59 20.25 4.83
CA TYR A 233 -6.96 20.97 3.73
C TYR A 233 -6.67 22.45 4.05
N ILE A 234 -7.45 23.04 4.96
CA ILE A 234 -7.40 24.48 5.29
C ILE A 234 -6.86 24.70 6.72
N ARG A 235 -6.05 23.77 7.24
CA ARG A 235 -5.44 23.92 8.56
C ARG A 235 -3.99 24.37 8.47
N ASP A 236 -3.63 25.25 9.39
CA ASP A 236 -2.22 25.53 9.68
C ASP A 236 -1.57 24.35 10.43
N ILE A 237 -0.27 24.49 10.68
CA ILE A 237 0.51 23.49 11.40
C ILE A 237 0.09 23.48 12.87
N GLU A 238 -0.94 22.69 13.17
CA GLU A 238 -1.44 22.54 14.53
C GLU A 238 -0.54 21.61 15.34
N LYS A 239 -0.07 22.08 16.49
CA LYS A 239 0.59 21.29 17.55
C LYS A 239 -0.38 20.38 18.30
N ASN A 240 -1.31 19.76 17.57
CA ASN A 240 -2.23 18.79 18.12
C ASN A 240 -1.47 17.68 18.87
N GLU A 241 -2.11 17.11 19.90
CA GLU A 241 -1.55 16.02 20.70
C GLU A 241 -1.09 14.86 19.78
N LEU A 242 0.22 14.77 19.50
CA LEU A 242 0.84 13.73 18.67
C LEU A 242 0.56 12.31 19.23
N SER A 243 0.15 12.25 20.50
CA SER A 243 -0.22 11.05 21.24
C SER A 243 -1.72 10.71 21.22
N LYS A 244 -2.57 11.34 20.37
CA LYS A 244 -4.01 11.02 20.24
C LYS A 244 -4.28 9.52 20.06
N TRP A 245 -3.37 8.81 19.40
CA TRP A 245 -3.45 7.36 19.19
C TRP A 245 -3.56 6.55 20.48
N LYS A 246 -3.04 7.06 21.61
CA LYS A 246 -3.13 6.38 22.93
C LYS A 246 -4.57 6.26 23.43
N LYS A 247 -5.44 7.19 23.03
CA LYS A 247 -6.87 7.20 23.39
C LYS A 247 -7.72 6.48 22.32
N GLN A 248 -7.28 6.51 21.05
CA GLN A 248 -8.04 6.00 19.90
C GLN A 248 -7.81 4.51 19.62
N LEU A 249 -6.67 3.96 20.06
CA LEU A 249 -6.33 2.56 19.95
C LEU A 249 -6.53 1.88 21.30
N SER A 250 -7.10 0.68 21.29
CA SER A 250 -7.09 -0.20 22.45
C SER A 250 -5.65 -0.56 22.83
N VAL A 251 -5.46 -0.93 24.08
CA VAL A 251 -4.16 -1.34 24.62
C VAL A 251 -3.54 -2.49 23.81
N ILE A 252 -4.36 -3.43 23.35
CA ILE A 252 -3.94 -4.55 22.51
C ILE A 252 -3.47 -4.06 21.12
N GLU A 253 -4.23 -3.17 20.48
CA GLU A 253 -3.82 -2.58 19.20
C GLU A 253 -2.50 -1.81 19.33
N GLN A 254 -2.34 -1.01 20.40
CA GLN A 254 -1.09 -0.27 20.67
C GLN A 254 0.11 -1.22 20.78
N GLN A 255 -0.03 -2.31 21.53
CA GLN A 255 1.03 -3.30 21.69
C GLN A 255 1.33 -4.04 20.37
N MET A 256 0.30 -4.49 19.65
CA MET A 256 0.46 -5.20 18.37
C MET A 256 1.22 -4.36 17.35
N ILE A 257 0.84 -3.08 17.21
CA ILE A 257 1.49 -2.15 16.27
C ILE A 257 2.93 -1.90 16.72
N THR A 258 3.16 -1.64 18.02
CA THR A 258 4.50 -1.44 18.57
C THR A 258 5.42 -2.63 18.27
N GLU A 259 4.99 -3.84 18.61
CA GLU A 259 5.79 -5.06 18.40
C GLU A 259 6.06 -5.33 16.92
N THR A 260 5.12 -4.98 16.05
CA THR A 260 5.29 -5.10 14.60
C THR A 260 6.38 -4.15 14.10
N PHE A 261 6.30 -2.87 14.45
CA PHE A 261 7.13 -1.83 13.81
C PHE A 261 8.41 -1.45 14.55
N LYS A 262 8.56 -1.77 15.85
CA LYS A 262 9.74 -1.35 16.65
C LYS A 262 11.08 -1.82 16.09
N ASN A 263 11.06 -2.91 15.33
CA ASN A 263 12.24 -3.48 14.68
C ASN A 263 12.29 -3.24 13.17
N HIS A 264 11.34 -2.50 12.60
CA HIS A 264 11.38 -2.18 11.18
C HIS A 264 12.64 -1.33 10.88
N PRO A 265 13.44 -1.66 9.85
CA PRO A 265 14.69 -0.96 9.55
C PRO A 265 14.53 0.56 9.42
N LEU A 266 13.51 1.03 8.67
CA LEU A 266 13.19 2.46 8.56
C LEU A 266 12.93 3.15 9.91
N MET A 267 12.27 2.46 10.85
CA MET A 267 11.98 3.06 12.16
C MET A 267 13.26 3.19 12.98
N LYS A 268 14.17 2.23 12.88
CA LYS A 268 15.48 2.27 13.54
C LYS A 268 16.41 3.31 12.93
N GLU A 269 16.52 3.35 11.61
CA GLU A 269 17.34 4.33 10.87
C GLU A 269 17.02 5.77 11.28
N PHE A 270 15.73 6.02 11.55
CA PHE A 270 15.21 7.32 11.93
C PHE A 270 14.80 7.40 13.40
N ASP A 271 15.40 6.63 14.30
CA ASP A 271 15.27 6.76 15.77
C ASP A 271 13.83 6.85 16.32
N TYR A 272 12.88 6.16 15.69
CA TYR A 272 11.51 6.09 16.20
C TYR A 272 11.47 5.18 17.42
N ASN A 273 11.41 5.77 18.62
CA ASN A 273 11.16 5.03 19.85
C ASN A 273 9.68 4.64 19.97
N LEU A 274 9.39 3.36 19.68
CA LEU A 274 8.05 2.82 19.78
C LEU A 274 7.77 2.10 21.11
N ASP A 275 8.75 1.98 22.02
CA ASP A 275 8.56 1.21 23.25
C ASP A 275 7.44 1.79 24.13
N LEU A 276 6.57 0.90 24.61
CA LEU A 276 5.50 1.25 25.55
C LEU A 276 6.03 1.10 26.98
N LYS A 277 5.82 2.11 27.84
CA LYS A 277 6.09 1.97 29.28
C LYS A 277 5.12 0.98 29.90
N ILE A 278 5.58 -0.25 30.06
CA ILE A 278 4.80 -1.44 30.45
C ILE A 278 4.14 -1.30 31.85
N GLY A 279 4.66 -0.42 32.73
CA GLY A 279 4.22 -0.30 34.13
C GLY A 279 2.74 0.04 34.36
N LYS A 280 2.10 0.86 33.51
CA LYS A 280 0.67 1.22 33.64
C LYS A 280 -0.30 0.23 32.98
N LEU A 281 0.23 -0.71 32.20
CA LEU A 281 -0.56 -1.71 31.49
C LEU A 281 -0.95 -2.87 32.41
N TYR A 282 -0.06 -3.27 33.32
CA TYR A 282 -0.30 -4.38 34.24
C TYR A 282 -1.37 -4.08 35.31
N GLU A 283 -1.49 -2.84 35.77
CA GLU A 283 -2.57 -2.43 36.69
C GLU A 283 -3.96 -2.60 36.06
N ASN A 284 -4.10 -2.40 34.73
CA ASN A 284 -5.34 -2.63 34.00
C ASN A 284 -5.49 -4.07 33.46
N LEU A 285 -4.42 -4.87 33.46
CA LEU A 285 -4.39 -6.25 32.96
C LEU A 285 -4.51 -7.30 34.08
N GLY A 286 -4.78 -6.90 35.32
CA GLY A 286 -5.00 -7.82 36.46
C GLY A 286 -6.07 -8.91 36.20
N ASN A 287 -6.92 -8.75 35.19
CA ASN A 287 -7.90 -9.76 34.76
C ASN A 287 -7.53 -10.55 33.48
N TYR A 288 -6.36 -10.33 32.87
CA TYR A 288 -5.97 -10.91 31.57
C TYR A 288 -4.66 -11.72 31.58
N GLN A 289 -4.00 -11.84 32.74
CA GLN A 289 -2.68 -12.47 32.86
C GLN A 289 -2.61 -13.96 32.44
N LEU A 290 -3.75 -14.66 32.33
CA LEU A 290 -3.78 -16.06 31.89
C LEU A 290 -3.67 -16.28 30.37
N LYS A 291 -3.82 -15.24 29.53
CA LYS A 291 -3.80 -15.40 28.05
C LYS A 291 -2.43 -15.11 27.42
N TYR A 292 -1.59 -14.30 28.07
CA TYR A 292 -0.34 -13.78 27.49
C TYR A 292 0.80 -14.81 27.50
N TYR A 293 0.88 -15.68 28.51
CA TYR A 293 1.84 -16.79 28.52
C TYR A 293 1.59 -17.80 27.39
N SER A 294 0.33 -18.00 26.97
CA SER A 294 0.00 -18.84 25.81
C SER A 294 0.45 -18.26 24.45
N LEU A 295 0.69 -16.95 24.38
CA LEU A 295 1.09 -16.25 23.15
C LEU A 295 2.61 -16.22 22.97
N LYS A 296 3.38 -16.17 24.07
CA LYS A 296 4.85 -16.18 24.00
C LYS A 296 5.39 -17.55 23.58
N GLU A 297 4.77 -18.63 24.07
CA GLU A 297 5.05 -20.00 23.59
C GLU A 297 4.65 -20.18 22.12
N LYS A 298 3.52 -19.60 21.69
CA LYS A 298 3.09 -19.62 20.27
C LYS A 298 3.97 -18.79 19.34
N LEU A 299 4.55 -17.69 19.81
CA LEU A 299 5.44 -16.82 19.01
C LEU A 299 6.86 -17.38 18.87
N VAL A 300 7.35 -18.12 19.86
CA VAL A 300 8.64 -18.83 19.77
C VAL A 300 8.51 -20.07 18.88
N TYR A 301 7.34 -20.74 18.88
CA TYR A 301 7.05 -21.82 17.92
C TYR A 301 6.82 -21.33 16.48
N ALA A 302 6.32 -20.10 16.30
CA ALA A 302 6.08 -19.51 14.97
C ALA A 302 7.36 -19.16 14.18
N LYS A 303 8.54 -19.19 14.81
CA LYS A 303 9.83 -19.03 14.11
C LYS A 303 10.41 -20.33 13.55
N LYS A 304 9.75 -21.48 13.74
CA LYS A 304 10.25 -22.78 13.26
C LYS A 304 9.41 -23.49 12.20
N GLU A 305 8.21 -23.02 11.86
CA GLU A 305 7.51 -23.50 10.67
C GLU A 305 6.60 -22.39 10.12
N ASP A 306 7.01 -21.75 9.02
CA ASP A 306 6.07 -21.10 8.10
C ASP A 306 5.16 -22.18 7.51
N LYS A 307 4.12 -22.56 8.26
CA LYS A 307 2.97 -23.30 7.79
C LYS A 307 1.77 -22.38 7.80
N LEU A 308 1.25 -22.16 6.59
CA LEU A 308 -0.13 -21.79 6.31
C LEU A 308 -1.05 -22.53 7.30
N ASN A 309 -1.57 -21.86 8.35
CA ASN A 309 -2.59 -22.43 9.21
C ASN A 309 -3.92 -22.41 8.47
N PHE A 310 -4.04 -23.36 7.55
CA PHE A 310 -5.30 -23.80 6.99
C PHE A 310 -6.04 -24.57 8.08
N ASP A 311 -7.17 -24.03 8.52
CA ASP A 311 -8.01 -24.63 9.55
C ASP A 311 -8.59 -25.97 9.04
N MET A 312 -7.98 -27.06 9.51
CA MET A 312 -8.18 -28.40 8.97
C MET A 312 -9.51 -29.03 9.35
N ASP A 313 -10.00 -28.75 10.55
CA ASP A 313 -11.31 -29.24 10.99
C ASP A 313 -12.42 -28.53 10.22
N LYS A 314 -12.22 -27.24 9.95
CA LYS A 314 -13.08 -26.48 9.04
C LYS A 314 -13.03 -27.03 7.61
N PHE A 315 -11.85 -27.33 7.06
CA PHE A 315 -11.74 -27.86 5.70
C PHE A 315 -12.35 -29.27 5.55
N ARG A 316 -12.14 -30.16 6.51
CA ARG A 316 -12.80 -31.48 6.53
C ARG A 316 -14.31 -31.35 6.70
N GLY A 317 -14.77 -30.43 7.54
CA GLY A 317 -16.20 -30.09 7.66
C GLY A 317 -16.78 -29.63 6.32
N ILE A 318 -16.07 -28.77 5.61
CA ILE A 318 -16.46 -28.31 4.27
C ILE A 318 -16.51 -29.48 3.29
N LEU A 319 -15.47 -30.32 3.19
CA LEU A 319 -15.48 -31.48 2.28
C LEU A 319 -16.66 -32.42 2.54
N LYS A 320 -17.02 -32.67 3.81
CA LYS A 320 -18.21 -33.47 4.16
C LYS A 320 -19.53 -32.83 3.70
N THR A 321 -19.64 -31.50 3.75
CA THR A 321 -20.82 -30.78 3.25
C THR A 321 -20.91 -30.74 1.71
N LEU A 322 -19.87 -31.20 1.01
CA LEU A 322 -19.74 -31.17 -0.43
C LEU A 322 -19.88 -32.55 -1.09
N GLU A 323 -20.27 -33.59 -0.35
CA GLU A 323 -20.38 -34.98 -0.85
C GLU A 323 -21.25 -35.15 -2.10
N CYS A 324 -22.19 -34.23 -2.37
CA CYS A 324 -23.04 -34.23 -3.56
C CYS A 324 -22.57 -33.29 -4.69
N LYS A 325 -21.38 -32.69 -4.58
CA LYS A 325 -20.86 -31.71 -5.56
C LYS A 325 -19.56 -32.18 -6.20
N LYS A 326 -19.42 -31.85 -7.49
CA LYS A 326 -18.16 -32.03 -8.24
C LYS A 326 -17.11 -31.04 -7.73
N ILE A 327 -16.00 -31.55 -7.19
CA ILE A 327 -14.93 -30.70 -6.64
C ILE A 327 -13.88 -30.40 -7.71
N ILE A 328 -13.63 -29.12 -7.95
CA ILE A 328 -12.68 -28.63 -8.95
C ILE A 328 -11.55 -27.88 -8.25
N GLY A 329 -10.29 -28.17 -8.61
CA GLY A 329 -9.14 -27.48 -8.03
C GLY A 329 -8.66 -26.32 -8.90
N TRP A 330 -8.61 -25.10 -8.38
CA TRP A 330 -8.00 -23.96 -9.07
C TRP A 330 -6.57 -23.75 -8.59
N GLY A 331 -5.61 -24.02 -9.47
CA GLY A 331 -4.17 -23.90 -9.24
C GLY A 331 -3.49 -25.27 -9.25
N SER A 332 -2.58 -25.48 -10.21
CA SER A 332 -1.86 -26.76 -10.39
C SER A 332 -0.45 -26.79 -9.76
N GLY A 333 -0.10 -25.73 -9.00
CA GLY A 333 1.25 -25.48 -8.49
C GLY A 333 1.62 -26.27 -7.22
N GLU A 334 2.68 -25.82 -6.56
CA GLU A 334 3.26 -26.51 -5.39
C GLU A 334 2.32 -26.54 -4.18
N THR A 335 1.49 -25.51 -4.02
CA THR A 335 0.45 -25.46 -2.97
C THR A 335 -0.56 -26.60 -3.13
N TYR A 336 -1.07 -26.84 -4.35
CA TYR A 336 -1.93 -27.99 -4.65
C TYR A 336 -1.21 -29.31 -4.35
N LYS A 337 0.03 -29.48 -4.82
CA LYS A 337 0.81 -30.71 -4.61
C LYS A 337 0.97 -31.04 -3.12
N LYS A 338 1.32 -30.05 -2.30
CA LYS A 338 1.46 -30.19 -0.84
C LYS A 338 0.14 -30.59 -0.16
N ILE A 339 -0.97 -29.96 -0.57
CA ILE A 339 -2.30 -30.22 0.00
C ILE A 339 -2.81 -31.60 -0.44
N GLN A 340 -2.69 -31.96 -1.72
CA GLN A 340 -3.11 -33.25 -2.25
C GLN A 340 -2.34 -34.42 -1.63
N ASN A 341 -1.01 -34.30 -1.52
CA ASN A 341 -0.16 -35.34 -0.93
C ASN A 341 -0.49 -35.57 0.55
N LYS A 342 -0.87 -34.51 1.27
CA LYS A 342 -1.13 -34.57 2.71
C LYS A 342 -2.53 -35.06 3.04
N TYR A 343 -3.54 -34.77 2.22
CA TYR A 343 -4.94 -34.97 2.60
C TYR A 343 -5.74 -35.91 1.70
N LYS A 344 -5.24 -36.24 0.50
CA LYS A 344 -5.82 -37.24 -0.42
C LYS A 344 -7.35 -37.13 -0.57
N PHE A 345 -7.81 -36.14 -1.32
CA PHE A 345 -9.22 -35.98 -1.69
C PHE A 345 -9.39 -36.04 -3.20
N GLU A 346 -10.59 -36.39 -3.65
CA GLU A 346 -10.88 -36.50 -5.08
C GLU A 346 -11.21 -35.13 -5.67
N LEU A 347 -10.62 -34.88 -6.84
CA LEU A 347 -10.90 -33.72 -7.69
C LEU A 347 -11.30 -34.24 -9.06
N SER A 348 -12.22 -33.55 -9.72
CA SER A 348 -12.63 -33.94 -11.08
C SER A 348 -11.65 -33.47 -12.15
N TYR A 349 -11.12 -32.25 -12.02
CA TYR A 349 -10.06 -31.71 -12.86
C TYR A 349 -9.44 -30.47 -12.20
N LEU A 350 -8.38 -29.94 -12.82
CA LEU A 350 -7.69 -28.74 -12.39
C LEU A 350 -7.93 -27.58 -13.35
N VAL A 351 -7.99 -26.37 -12.81
CA VAL A 351 -8.08 -25.11 -13.55
C VAL A 351 -6.81 -24.32 -13.27
N ASP A 352 -6.17 -23.78 -14.30
CA ASP A 352 -5.00 -22.93 -14.14
C ASP A 352 -5.05 -21.75 -15.12
N SER A 353 -4.72 -20.55 -14.64
CA SER A 353 -4.76 -19.32 -15.46
C SER A 353 -3.56 -19.20 -16.40
N SER A 354 -2.57 -20.09 -16.28
CA SER A 354 -1.42 -20.16 -17.19
C SER A 354 -1.77 -20.96 -18.45
N LEU A 355 -1.79 -20.27 -19.60
CA LEU A 355 -2.07 -20.87 -20.91
C LEU A 355 -1.09 -21.99 -21.28
N GLU A 356 0.16 -21.90 -20.81
CA GLU A 356 1.20 -22.91 -21.03
C GLU A 356 0.90 -24.26 -20.35
N LYS A 357 -0.02 -24.29 -19.39
CA LYS A 357 -0.40 -25.50 -18.66
C LYS A 357 -1.71 -26.11 -19.15
N GLU A 358 -2.40 -25.46 -20.06
CA GLU A 358 -3.66 -25.94 -20.60
C GLU A 358 -3.43 -27.24 -21.41
N GLY A 359 -4.27 -28.25 -21.18
CA GLY A 359 -4.15 -29.55 -21.85
C GLY A 359 -3.12 -30.50 -21.23
N HIS A 360 -2.23 -30.01 -20.36
CA HIS A 360 -1.36 -30.88 -19.56
C HIS A 360 -2.14 -31.63 -18.48
N GLN A 361 -1.55 -32.72 -17.98
CA GLN A 361 -2.09 -33.47 -16.86
C GLN A 361 -1.17 -33.35 -15.63
N ARG A 362 -1.78 -33.38 -14.45
CA ARG A 362 -1.05 -33.45 -13.18
C ARG A 362 -1.75 -34.41 -12.24
N ASN A 363 -1.02 -35.43 -11.77
CA ASN A 363 -1.57 -36.54 -10.97
C ASN A 363 -2.80 -37.20 -11.63
N GLY A 364 -2.78 -37.36 -12.96
CA GLY A 364 -3.89 -37.94 -13.74
C GLY A 364 -5.09 -37.00 -13.97
N LEU A 365 -5.07 -35.78 -13.42
CA LEU A 365 -6.12 -34.77 -13.63
C LEU A 365 -5.76 -33.85 -14.80
N LYS A 366 -6.71 -33.63 -15.71
CA LYS A 366 -6.56 -32.66 -16.80
C LYS A 366 -6.54 -31.24 -16.25
N ILE A 367 -5.65 -30.40 -16.78
CA ILE A 367 -5.62 -28.96 -16.51
C ILE A 367 -6.35 -28.25 -17.66
N VAL A 368 -7.32 -27.41 -17.31
CA VAL A 368 -8.15 -26.68 -18.28
C VAL A 368 -8.15 -25.18 -18.02
N ASN A 369 -8.52 -24.42 -19.04
CA ASN A 369 -8.68 -22.97 -18.95
C ASN A 369 -9.81 -22.58 -17.96
N PRO A 370 -9.68 -21.46 -17.23
CA PRO A 370 -10.75 -20.94 -16.37
C PRO A 370 -12.10 -20.75 -17.07
N ILE A 371 -12.12 -20.50 -18.37
CA ILE A 371 -13.36 -20.34 -19.15
C ILE A 371 -14.20 -21.63 -19.13
N GLU A 372 -13.58 -22.82 -19.02
CA GLU A 372 -14.31 -24.09 -18.97
C GLU A 372 -15.22 -24.22 -17.73
N LEU A 373 -14.89 -23.51 -16.63
CA LEU A 373 -15.76 -23.45 -15.44
C LEU A 373 -17.12 -22.83 -15.74
N LEU A 374 -17.23 -21.99 -16.77
CA LEU A 374 -18.48 -21.32 -17.12
C LEU A 374 -19.47 -22.26 -17.80
N LYS A 375 -19.03 -23.44 -18.24
CA LYS A 375 -19.89 -24.48 -18.81
C LYS A 375 -20.52 -25.39 -17.74
N GLU A 376 -20.02 -25.33 -16.52
CA GLU A 376 -20.49 -26.15 -15.40
C GLU A 376 -21.70 -25.50 -14.71
N ASN A 377 -22.61 -26.32 -14.17
CA ASN A 377 -23.66 -25.81 -13.30
C ASN A 377 -23.07 -25.43 -11.93
N LYS A 378 -23.03 -24.13 -11.62
CA LYS A 378 -22.46 -23.58 -10.37
C LYS A 378 -23.07 -24.15 -9.08
N GLU A 379 -24.30 -24.67 -9.14
CA GLU A 379 -24.94 -25.28 -7.97
C GLU A 379 -24.47 -26.72 -7.72
N GLU A 380 -23.95 -27.40 -8.75
CA GLU A 380 -23.47 -28.79 -8.73
C GLU A 380 -21.95 -28.90 -8.52
N ILE A 381 -21.23 -27.78 -8.59
CA ILE A 381 -19.76 -27.75 -8.44
C ILE A 381 -19.30 -26.97 -7.21
N TYR A 382 -18.08 -27.26 -6.75
CA TYR A 382 -17.39 -26.47 -5.74
C TYR A 382 -15.90 -26.34 -6.08
N ILE A 383 -15.38 -25.12 -5.99
CA ILE A 383 -14.02 -24.79 -6.43
C ILE A 383 -13.11 -24.58 -5.22
N LEU A 384 -12.02 -25.33 -5.14
CA LEU A 384 -10.98 -25.18 -4.13
C LEU A 384 -9.78 -24.44 -4.71
N VAL A 385 -9.42 -23.29 -4.16
CA VAL A 385 -8.37 -22.44 -4.70
C VAL A 385 -7.04 -22.67 -3.99
N PHE A 386 -6.07 -23.25 -4.71
CA PHE A 386 -4.76 -23.67 -4.22
C PHE A 386 -3.63 -22.72 -4.62
N VAL A 387 -3.80 -21.42 -4.38
CA VAL A 387 -2.74 -20.42 -4.66
C VAL A 387 -2.41 -19.58 -3.43
N GLN A 388 -1.19 -19.06 -3.36
CA GLN A 388 -0.73 -18.25 -2.22
C GLN A 388 -1.42 -16.88 -2.13
N SER A 389 -1.93 -16.36 -3.25
CA SER A 389 -2.60 -15.04 -3.33
C SER A 389 -3.86 -15.13 -4.20
N PRO A 390 -4.99 -15.62 -3.66
CA PRO A 390 -6.17 -15.97 -4.46
C PRO A 390 -7.04 -14.75 -4.83
N HIS A 391 -6.65 -13.53 -4.47
CA HIS A 391 -7.51 -12.34 -4.59
C HIS A 391 -8.01 -12.08 -6.01
N GLN A 392 -7.15 -12.22 -7.02
CA GLN A 392 -7.54 -12.05 -8.42
C GLN A 392 -8.50 -13.16 -8.89
N ILE A 393 -8.30 -14.40 -8.42
CA ILE A 393 -9.15 -15.55 -8.74
C ILE A 393 -10.53 -15.37 -8.09
N TYR A 394 -10.58 -14.97 -6.83
CA TYR A 394 -11.84 -14.70 -6.12
C TYR A 394 -12.63 -13.58 -6.78
N LYS A 395 -11.97 -12.48 -7.15
CA LYS A 395 -12.61 -11.36 -7.87
C LYS A 395 -13.13 -11.80 -9.23
N TRP A 396 -12.37 -12.63 -9.95
CA TRP A 396 -12.81 -13.19 -11.22
C TRP A 396 -14.04 -14.09 -11.07
N LEU A 397 -14.03 -15.00 -10.09
CA LEU A 397 -15.16 -15.88 -9.78
C LEU A 397 -16.42 -15.09 -9.40
N ASP A 398 -16.27 -14.08 -8.54
CA ASP A 398 -17.36 -13.20 -8.11
C ASP A 398 -17.98 -12.44 -9.31
N ASN A 399 -17.14 -11.89 -10.19
CA ASN A 399 -17.57 -11.24 -11.42
C ASN A 399 -18.31 -12.18 -12.39
N LYS A 400 -18.09 -13.50 -12.28
CA LYS A 400 -18.77 -14.54 -13.06
C LYS A 400 -19.96 -15.16 -12.32
N GLY A 401 -20.36 -14.57 -11.19
CA GLY A 401 -21.54 -14.98 -10.43
C GLY A 401 -21.32 -16.17 -9.49
N PHE A 402 -20.06 -16.57 -9.25
CA PHE A 402 -19.72 -17.53 -8.21
C PHE A 402 -19.66 -16.82 -6.86
N LYS A 403 -20.15 -17.45 -5.78
CA LYS A 403 -20.22 -16.83 -4.45
C LYS A 403 -19.25 -17.53 -3.50
N LYS A 404 -18.41 -16.76 -2.82
CA LYS A 404 -17.46 -17.28 -1.83
C LYS A 404 -18.20 -18.02 -0.70
N ASN A 405 -17.63 -19.12 -0.23
CA ASN A 405 -18.21 -20.06 0.74
C ASN A 405 -19.43 -20.85 0.23
N LYS A 406 -20.06 -20.47 -0.90
CA LYS A 406 -21.17 -21.21 -1.52
C LYS A 406 -20.71 -22.08 -2.70
N HIS A 407 -19.87 -21.51 -3.57
CA HIS A 407 -19.37 -22.16 -4.79
C HIS A 407 -17.84 -22.31 -4.80
N PHE A 408 -17.11 -21.56 -3.96
CA PHE A 408 -15.65 -21.68 -3.88
C PHE A 408 -15.08 -21.30 -2.52
N LEU A 409 -13.89 -21.83 -2.23
CA LEU A 409 -13.08 -21.47 -1.07
C LEU A 409 -11.60 -21.31 -1.41
#